data_AF-A0AB34FCP0-F1
#
_entry.id   AF-A0AB34FCP0-F1
#
_cell.length_a   1.000
_cell.length_b   1.000
_cell.length_c   1.000
_cell.angle_alpha   90.00
_cell.angle_beta   90.00
_cell.angle_gamma   90.00
#
_symmetry.space_group_name_H-M   'P 1'
#
loop_
_entity.id
_entity.type
_entity.pdbx_description
1 polymer ?
#
loop_
_entity_poly.entity_id
_entity_poly.type
_entity_poly.pdbx_seq_one_letter_code
_entity_poly.pdbx_strand_id
1 'polypeptide(L)'
;MNGPELPQILKQVEAISTAAAQASQDFSSLHSPATEYEANWTAIQAKLDNAWERGLGCSSLADRSDIQKEIVTLAHAQEALKAEYEANLEAANSRYEARLNRVLPRLCEELVQILGPILVEKALRDLFRATDAPRDGSPGDPEDANPQDDRPSQGVKVTVLLLPTEGLDRVGVHNETIETLGLLREVPLCYDYNPDSGSLNWRQGYRDGEALVPDREYPVMYFDGNAFPTRSQVGWVAASDLLDFDLKAIGRTIPNYRQVRKYLEMRDQGRPQGPNTPQKPSVFCVNKKPRNKERKTNLYRPLRHA
;
A
#
# COMPACT_ATOMS: atom_id res chain seq x y z
N MET A 1 44.15 4.70 -25.01
CA MET A 1 43.19 5.50 -25.78
C MET A 1 42.12 5.98 -24.83
N ASN A 2 42.27 7.20 -24.29
CA ASN A 2 41.29 7.81 -23.38
C ASN A 2 40.16 8.37 -24.23
N GLY A 3 39.09 7.60 -24.39
CA GLY A 3 37.96 7.93 -25.26
C GLY A 3 37.10 9.08 -24.70
N PRO A 4 36.36 9.79 -25.57
CA PRO A 4 35.49 10.93 -25.21
C PRO A 4 34.30 10.59 -24.28
N GLU A 5 34.17 9.35 -23.81
CA GLU A 5 33.02 8.89 -23.02
C GLU A 5 33.05 9.36 -21.55
N LEU A 6 34.22 9.49 -20.92
CA LEU A 6 34.33 9.82 -19.49
C LEU A 6 33.81 11.23 -19.15
N PRO A 7 34.13 12.29 -19.91
CA PRO A 7 33.60 13.64 -19.68
C PRO A 7 32.09 13.74 -19.94
N GLN A 8 31.56 12.93 -20.86
CA GLN A 8 30.12 12.89 -21.17
C GLN A 8 29.33 12.28 -20.01
N ILE A 9 29.81 11.16 -19.46
CA ILE A 9 29.20 10.47 -18.31
C ILE A 9 29.19 11.39 -17.09
N LEU A 10 30.30 12.09 -16.81
CA LEU A 10 30.38 13.01 -15.67
C LEU A 10 29.36 14.16 -15.77
N LYS A 11 29.22 14.77 -16.96
CA LYS A 11 28.20 15.81 -17.19
C LYS A 11 26.77 15.30 -17.00
N GLN A 12 26.50 14.05 -17.38
CA GLN A 12 25.18 13.44 -17.21
C GLN A 12 24.87 13.16 -15.74
N VAL A 13 25.83 12.63 -14.98
CA VAL A 13 25.67 12.41 -13.54
C VAL A 13 25.41 13.73 -12.80
N GLU A 14 26.12 14.79 -13.18
CA GLU A 14 25.91 16.14 -12.63
C GLU A 14 24.51 16.69 -12.96
N ALA A 15 24.04 16.50 -14.20
CA ALA A 15 22.68 16.90 -14.60
C ALA A 15 21.59 16.15 -13.83
N ILE A 16 21.74 14.83 -13.63
CA ILE A 16 20.81 14.02 -12.82
C ILE A 16 20.81 14.51 -11.37
N SER A 17 21.99 14.73 -10.78
CA SER A 17 22.12 15.22 -9.41
C SER A 17 21.44 16.58 -9.24
N THR A 18 21.59 17.47 -10.23
CA THR A 18 20.97 18.81 -10.21
C THR A 18 19.45 18.72 -10.30
N ALA A 19 18.91 17.93 -11.23
CA ALA A 19 17.48 17.71 -11.36
C ALA A 19 16.86 17.07 -10.11
N ALA A 20 17.55 16.09 -9.51
CA ALA A 20 17.13 15.45 -8.27
C ALA A 20 17.16 16.41 -7.07
N ALA A 21 18.17 17.27 -6.97
CA ALA A 21 18.27 18.28 -5.92
C ALA A 21 17.15 19.32 -6.03
N GLN A 22 16.88 19.81 -7.25
CA GLN A 22 15.80 20.77 -7.49
C GLN A 22 14.43 20.17 -7.17
N ALA A 23 14.17 18.94 -7.61
CA ALA A 23 12.90 18.29 -7.29
C ALA A 23 12.77 18.01 -5.79
N SER A 24 13.84 17.61 -5.11
CA SER A 24 13.84 17.45 -3.65
C SER A 24 13.48 18.75 -2.93
N GLN A 25 14.02 19.88 -3.38
CA GLN A 25 13.67 21.20 -2.87
C GLN A 25 12.20 21.53 -3.14
N ASP A 26 11.72 21.33 -4.36
CA ASP A 26 10.34 21.60 -4.73
C ASP A 26 9.36 20.75 -3.90
N PHE A 27 9.65 19.46 -3.71
CA PHE A 27 8.86 18.56 -2.85
C PHE A 27 8.93 18.94 -1.37
N SER A 28 10.07 19.41 -0.87
CA SER A 28 10.19 19.84 0.54
C SER A 28 9.30 21.05 0.88
N SER A 29 9.00 21.89 -0.13
CA SER A 29 8.09 23.03 0.00
C SER A 29 6.60 22.66 -0.16
N LEU A 30 6.30 21.40 -0.51
CA LEU A 30 4.94 20.91 -0.69
C LEU A 30 4.43 20.30 0.60
N HIS A 31 3.80 21.13 1.41
CA HIS A 31 3.05 20.66 2.58
C HIS A 31 1.60 20.38 2.19
N SER A 32 1.06 19.29 2.75
CA SER A 32 -0.37 19.02 2.65
C SER A 32 -1.15 19.97 3.54
N PRO A 33 -2.42 20.29 3.22
CA PRO A 33 -3.25 21.11 4.09
C PRO A 33 -3.37 20.54 5.51
N ALA A 34 -3.39 19.21 5.65
CA ALA A 34 -3.40 18.53 6.94
C ALA A 34 -2.11 18.80 7.75
N THR A 35 -0.94 18.67 7.12
CA THR A 35 0.35 18.92 7.79
C THR A 35 0.53 20.40 8.19
N GLU A 36 0.03 21.33 7.38
CA GLU A 36 0.05 22.77 7.73
C GLU A 36 -0.89 23.07 8.91
N TYR A 37 -2.09 22.48 8.90
CA TYR A 37 -3.04 22.57 9.99
C TYR A 37 -2.49 21.99 11.29
N GLU A 38 -1.91 20.78 11.27
CA GLU A 38 -1.31 20.14 12.43
C GLU A 38 -0.17 20.96 13.03
N ALA A 39 0.70 21.55 12.20
CA ALA A 39 1.78 22.41 12.66
C ALA A 39 1.25 23.68 13.36
N ASN A 40 0.26 24.34 12.76
CA ASN A 40 -0.36 25.53 13.33
C ASN A 40 -1.15 25.23 14.61
N TRP A 41 -1.88 24.10 14.64
CA TRP A 41 -2.58 23.61 15.83
C TRP A 41 -1.62 23.36 16.98
N THR A 42 -0.52 22.65 16.71
CA THR A 42 0.51 22.36 17.71
C THR A 42 1.16 23.64 18.25
N ALA A 43 1.39 24.64 17.39
CA ALA A 43 1.92 25.93 17.82
C ALA A 43 0.96 26.71 18.73
N ILE A 44 -0.34 26.68 18.45
CA ILE A 44 -1.37 27.29 19.32
C ILE A 44 -1.46 26.52 20.63
N GLN A 45 -1.46 25.19 20.57
CA GLN A 45 -1.54 24.32 21.75
C GLN A 45 -0.36 24.54 22.69
N ALA A 46 0.87 24.62 22.16
CA ALA A 46 2.06 24.89 22.96
C ALA A 46 2.01 26.27 23.65
N LYS A 47 1.44 27.29 22.99
CA LYS A 47 1.22 28.61 23.60
C LYS A 47 0.16 28.55 24.71
N LEU A 48 -0.90 27.76 24.49
CA LEU A 48 -1.96 27.54 25.47
C LEU A 48 -1.39 26.86 26.72
N ASP A 49 -0.63 25.79 26.55
CA ASP A 49 0.00 25.05 27.64
C ASP A 49 0.95 25.96 28.43
N ASN A 50 1.79 26.76 27.75
CA ASN A 50 2.65 27.75 28.40
C ASN A 50 1.85 28.82 29.17
N ALA A 51 0.75 29.32 28.61
CA ALA A 51 -0.12 30.29 29.29
C ALA A 51 -0.76 29.69 30.55
N TRP A 52 -1.18 28.42 30.50
CA TRP A 52 -1.68 27.70 31.67
C TRP A 52 -0.62 27.49 32.75
N GLU A 53 0.60 27.08 32.39
CA GLU A 53 1.72 26.94 33.33
C GLU A 53 2.05 28.27 34.01
N ARG A 54 2.09 29.37 33.25
CA ARG A 54 2.26 30.71 33.80
C ARG A 54 1.12 31.10 34.74
N GLY A 55 -0.12 30.77 34.39
CA GLY A 55 -1.30 31.05 35.21
C GLY A 55 -1.28 30.33 36.56
N LEU A 56 -0.83 29.07 36.56
CA LEU A 56 -0.68 28.27 37.78
C LEU A 56 0.44 28.81 38.70
N GLY A 57 1.53 29.31 38.12
CA GLY A 57 2.66 29.89 38.85
C GLY A 57 2.45 31.34 39.32
N CYS A 58 1.31 31.97 39.00
CA CYS A 58 1.11 33.39 39.18
C CYS A 58 0.55 33.78 40.56
N SER A 59 1.25 34.66 41.27
CA SER A 59 0.86 35.18 42.59
C SER A 59 0.07 36.51 42.54
N SER A 60 0.06 37.19 41.40
CA SER A 60 -0.53 38.53 41.21
C SER A 60 -1.91 38.45 40.54
N LEU A 61 -2.86 39.28 40.98
CA LEU A 61 -4.21 39.31 40.39
C LEU A 61 -4.24 39.97 38.99
N ALA A 62 -3.38 40.96 38.74
CA ALA A 62 -3.31 41.62 37.43
C ALA A 62 -2.78 40.65 36.36
N ASP A 63 -1.67 39.98 36.67
CA ASP A 63 -1.04 38.98 35.80
C ASP A 63 -1.99 37.79 35.55
N ARG A 64 -2.77 37.35 36.55
CA ARG A 64 -3.81 36.32 36.36
C ARG A 64 -4.90 36.77 35.38
N SER A 65 -5.34 38.02 35.46
CA SER A 65 -6.35 38.58 34.54
C SER A 65 -5.82 38.63 33.11
N ASP A 66 -4.56 39.03 32.92
CA ASP A 66 -3.95 39.11 31.59
C ASP A 66 -3.66 37.72 31.00
N ILE A 67 -3.21 36.75 31.81
CA ILE A 67 -3.07 35.35 31.39
C ILE A 67 -4.44 34.76 31.03
N GLN A 68 -5.49 35.07 31.78
CA GLN A 68 -6.86 34.61 31.48
C GLN A 68 -7.34 35.17 30.12
N LYS A 69 -7.11 36.45 29.83
CA LYS A 69 -7.43 37.04 28.51
C LYS A 69 -6.63 36.37 27.39
N GLU A 70 -5.35 36.06 27.63
CA GLU A 70 -4.48 35.39 26.67
C GLU A 70 -5.01 33.98 26.34
N ILE A 71 -5.36 33.19 27.37
CA ILE A 71 -5.96 31.86 27.21
C ILE A 71 -7.24 31.91 26.39
N VAL A 72 -8.16 32.83 26.73
CA VAL A 72 -9.42 33.00 25.98
C VAL A 72 -9.15 33.37 24.51
N THR A 73 -8.18 34.24 24.27
CA THR A 73 -7.78 34.64 22.91
C THR A 73 -7.22 33.45 22.12
N LEU A 74 -6.35 32.65 22.73
CA LEU A 74 -5.78 31.45 22.11
C LEU A 74 -6.84 30.38 21.84
N ALA A 75 -7.82 30.21 22.74
CA ALA A 75 -8.95 29.30 22.52
C ALA A 75 -9.84 29.74 21.35
N HIS A 76 -10.11 31.04 21.22
CA HIS A 76 -10.80 31.57 20.04
C HIS A 76 -9.99 31.38 18.76
N ALA A 77 -8.67 31.58 18.81
CA ALA A 77 -7.80 31.34 17.66
C ALA A 77 -7.78 29.86 17.24
N GLN A 78 -7.87 28.92 18.18
CA GLN A 78 -7.97 27.48 17.94
C GLN A 78 -9.25 27.12 17.18
N GLU A 79 -10.40 27.65 17.63
CA GLU A 79 -11.69 27.43 16.97
C GLU A 79 -11.73 28.08 15.57
N ALA A 80 -11.21 29.30 15.44
CA ALA A 80 -11.11 29.99 14.16
C ALA A 80 -10.23 29.23 13.15
N LEU A 81 -9.08 28.71 13.59
CA LEU A 81 -8.19 27.90 12.75
C LEU A 81 -8.89 26.63 12.24
N LYS A 82 -9.64 25.96 13.12
CA LYS A 82 -10.41 24.77 12.75
C LYS A 82 -11.50 25.11 11.73
N ALA A 83 -12.26 26.17 11.97
CA ALA A 83 -13.31 26.61 11.04
C ALA A 83 -12.74 27.01 9.67
N GLU A 84 -11.61 27.72 9.64
CA GLU A 84 -10.93 28.10 8.39
C GLU A 84 -10.41 26.87 7.63
N TYR A 85 -9.82 25.91 8.34
CA TYR A 85 -9.35 24.66 7.75
C TYR A 85 -10.51 23.88 7.11
N GLU A 86 -11.61 23.69 7.84
CA GLU A 86 -12.78 22.97 7.33
C GLU A 86 -13.43 23.70 6.15
N ALA A 87 -13.57 25.03 6.22
CA ALA A 87 -14.16 25.84 5.17
C ALA A 87 -13.33 25.82 3.87
N ASN A 88 -12.01 25.76 3.98
CA ASN A 88 -11.10 25.84 2.84
C ASN A 88 -10.52 24.49 2.42
N LEU A 89 -10.87 23.38 3.08
CA LEU A 89 -10.23 22.08 2.91
C LEU A 89 -10.20 21.61 1.45
N GLU A 90 -11.33 21.69 0.76
CA GLU A 90 -11.47 21.23 -0.62
C GLU A 90 -10.61 22.07 -1.58
N ALA A 91 -10.63 23.39 -1.42
CA ALA A 91 -9.83 24.31 -2.24
C ALA A 91 -8.33 24.15 -1.96
N ALA A 92 -7.95 23.97 -0.69
CA ALA A 92 -6.57 23.74 -0.28
C ALA A 92 -6.03 22.40 -0.81
N ASN A 93 -6.84 21.33 -0.72
CA ASN A 93 -6.49 20.02 -1.29
C ASN A 93 -6.34 20.10 -2.81
N SER A 94 -7.26 20.76 -3.50
CA SER A 94 -7.17 20.97 -4.95
C SER A 94 -5.89 21.70 -5.36
N ARG A 95 -5.48 22.73 -4.61
CA ARG A 95 -4.21 23.45 -4.84
C ARG A 95 -3.00 22.57 -4.58
N TYR A 96 -3.03 21.77 -3.51
CA TYR A 96 -1.97 20.82 -3.19
C TYR A 96 -1.80 19.77 -4.30
N GLU A 97 -2.90 19.15 -4.74
CA GLU A 97 -2.87 18.17 -5.83
C GLU A 97 -2.41 18.78 -7.16
N ALA A 98 -2.88 19.99 -7.48
CA ALA A 98 -2.43 20.70 -8.68
C ALA A 98 -0.92 20.99 -8.66
N ARG A 99 -0.37 21.38 -7.50
CA ARG A 99 1.08 21.58 -7.34
C ARG A 99 1.84 20.26 -7.47
N LEU A 100 1.37 19.19 -6.84
CA LEU A 100 1.98 17.85 -6.94
C LEU A 100 2.01 17.34 -8.38
N ASN A 101 0.89 17.50 -9.10
CA ASN A 101 0.76 17.16 -10.52
C ASN A 101 1.54 18.11 -11.45
N ARG A 102 2.12 19.20 -10.93
CA ARG A 102 3.04 20.05 -11.69
C ARG A 102 4.50 19.64 -11.47
N VAL A 103 4.89 19.33 -10.24
CA VAL A 103 6.28 18.99 -9.90
C VAL A 103 6.65 17.58 -10.37
N LEU A 104 5.76 16.59 -10.18
CA LEU A 104 6.07 15.20 -10.48
C LEU A 104 6.27 14.94 -11.99
N PRO A 105 5.37 15.35 -12.90
CA PRO A 105 5.60 15.14 -14.33
C PRO A 105 6.83 15.88 -14.84
N ARG A 106 7.10 17.09 -14.33
CA ARG A 106 8.29 17.86 -14.68
C ARG A 106 9.58 17.10 -14.34
N LEU A 107 9.68 16.51 -13.15
CA LEU A 107 10.83 15.68 -12.79
C LEU A 107 10.95 14.47 -13.73
N CYS A 108 9.83 13.79 -14.02
CA CYS A 108 9.83 12.66 -14.94
C CYS A 108 10.32 13.06 -16.34
N GLU A 109 9.86 14.20 -16.86
CA GLU A 109 10.28 14.75 -18.15
C GLU A 109 11.78 15.09 -18.15
N GLU A 110 12.27 15.78 -17.11
CA GLU A 110 13.70 16.13 -16.98
C GLU A 110 14.57 14.85 -16.92
N LEU A 111 14.16 13.83 -16.16
CA LEU A 111 14.89 12.55 -16.11
C LEU A 111 14.84 11.80 -17.43
N VAL A 112 13.71 11.79 -18.14
CA VAL A 112 13.59 11.17 -19.47
C VAL A 112 14.47 11.90 -20.49
N GLN A 113 14.56 13.23 -20.43
CA GLN A 113 15.46 13.99 -21.30
C GLN A 113 16.93 13.67 -21.04
N ILE A 114 17.32 13.49 -19.78
CA ILE A 114 18.72 13.20 -19.41
C ILE A 114 19.08 11.73 -19.70
N LEU A 115 18.21 10.79 -19.35
CA LEU A 115 18.50 9.34 -19.42
C LEU A 115 18.06 8.70 -20.73
N GLY A 116 17.04 9.24 -21.39
CA GLY A 116 16.43 8.67 -22.60
C GLY A 116 17.45 8.36 -23.69
N PRO A 117 18.29 9.32 -24.12
CA PRO A 117 19.29 9.08 -25.15
C PRO A 117 20.28 7.95 -24.80
N ILE A 118 20.69 7.87 -23.53
CA ILE A 118 21.65 6.86 -23.05
C ILE A 118 21.03 5.46 -23.07
N LEU A 119 19.80 5.35 -22.59
CA LEU A 119 19.08 4.08 -22.55
C LEU A 119 18.79 3.57 -23.97
N VAL A 120 18.45 4.47 -24.90
CA VAL A 120 18.26 4.15 -26.33
C VAL A 120 19.57 3.72 -26.97
N GLU A 121 20.67 4.44 -26.73
CA GLU A 121 21.98 4.09 -27.28
C GLU A 121 22.46 2.72 -26.79
N LYS A 122 22.28 2.43 -25.50
CA LYS A 122 22.58 1.12 -24.92
C LYS A 122 21.75 0.01 -25.58
N ALA A 123 20.44 0.22 -25.72
CA ALA A 123 19.56 -0.76 -26.36
C ALA A 123 19.93 -1.02 -27.83
N LEU A 124 20.28 0.02 -28.59
CA LEU A 124 20.78 -0.14 -29.96
C LEU A 124 22.10 -0.91 -29.99
N ARG A 125 23.04 -0.58 -29.10
CA ARG A 125 24.34 -1.27 -28.99
C ARG A 125 24.17 -2.76 -28.67
N ASP A 126 23.23 -3.10 -27.80
CA ASP A 126 22.90 -4.49 -27.45
C ASP A 126 22.25 -5.23 -28.64
N LEU A 127 21.37 -4.58 -29.40
CA LEU A 127 20.77 -5.12 -30.62
C LEU A 127 21.81 -5.38 -31.73
N PHE A 128 22.72 -4.43 -31.98
CA PHE A 128 23.77 -4.58 -33.00
C PHE A 128 24.78 -5.68 -32.62
N ARG A 129 25.09 -5.85 -31.33
CA ARG A 129 25.93 -6.95 -30.84
C ARG A 129 25.26 -8.31 -31.00
N ALA A 130 23.94 -8.38 -30.89
CA ALA A 130 23.18 -9.60 -31.15
C ALA A 130 23.18 -9.99 -32.64
N THR A 131 23.29 -9.02 -33.55
CA THR A 131 23.32 -9.27 -35.00
C THR A 131 24.70 -9.66 -35.55
N ASP A 132 25.79 -9.36 -34.84
CA ASP A 132 27.17 -9.69 -35.26
C ASP A 132 27.70 -11.04 -34.74
N ALA A 133 26.86 -11.83 -34.05
CA ALA A 133 27.25 -13.18 -33.64
C ALA A 133 27.41 -14.09 -34.88
N PRO A 134 28.50 -14.88 -35.02
CA PRO A 134 28.71 -15.72 -36.20
C PRO A 134 27.62 -16.79 -36.29
N ARG A 135 26.89 -16.81 -37.41
CA ARG A 135 26.06 -17.95 -37.81
C ARG A 135 26.98 -19.12 -38.19
N ASP A 136 27.24 -20.01 -37.24
CA ASP A 136 27.65 -21.38 -37.57
C ASP A 136 26.39 -22.23 -37.84
N GLY A 137 26.47 -23.07 -38.86
CA GLY A 137 25.31 -23.59 -39.59
C GLY A 137 24.59 -24.78 -38.96
N SER A 138 23.26 -24.74 -38.97
CA SER A 138 22.41 -25.83 -39.46
C SER A 138 20.95 -25.38 -39.56
N PRO A 139 20.24 -25.65 -40.66
CA PRO A 139 18.81 -25.38 -40.77
C PRO A 139 18.01 -26.58 -40.26
N GLY A 140 17.43 -26.44 -39.07
CA GLY A 140 16.32 -27.25 -38.58
C GLY A 140 15.12 -26.32 -38.39
N ASP A 141 13.98 -26.72 -38.94
CA ASP A 141 12.75 -25.93 -39.02
C ASP A 141 12.19 -25.46 -37.66
N PRO A 142 11.37 -24.39 -37.67
CA PRO A 142 11.04 -23.61 -36.48
C PRO A 142 9.73 -24.06 -35.85
N GLU A 143 9.74 -24.44 -34.58
CA GLU A 143 8.53 -24.48 -33.76
C GLU A 143 8.82 -23.97 -32.33
N ASP A 144 8.28 -22.78 -32.07
CA ASP A 144 7.88 -22.21 -30.79
C ASP A 144 8.85 -22.28 -29.60
N ALA A 145 9.79 -21.35 -29.58
CA ALA A 145 10.33 -20.80 -28.34
C ALA A 145 9.93 -19.33 -28.22
N ASN A 146 8.87 -19.06 -27.44
CA ASN A 146 8.62 -17.73 -26.89
C ASN A 146 9.60 -17.50 -25.73
N PRO A 147 10.57 -16.58 -25.81
CA PRO A 147 11.44 -16.28 -24.68
C PRO A 147 10.63 -15.50 -23.65
N GLN A 148 10.30 -16.15 -22.53
CA GLN A 148 9.69 -15.46 -21.40
C GLN A 148 10.64 -14.35 -20.90
N ASP A 149 10.13 -13.12 -21.00
CA ASP A 149 10.68 -11.89 -20.46
C ASP A 149 10.83 -12.03 -18.94
N ASP A 150 12.02 -12.46 -18.48
CA ASP A 150 12.42 -12.54 -17.06
C ASP A 150 12.77 -11.15 -16.48
N ARG A 151 12.11 -10.08 -16.94
CA ARG A 151 12.00 -8.87 -16.12
C ARG A 151 11.06 -9.20 -14.95
N PRO A 152 11.45 -8.98 -13.68
CA PRO A 152 10.51 -9.08 -12.58
C PRO A 152 9.42 -8.05 -12.84
N SER A 153 8.29 -8.50 -13.38
CA SER A 153 7.10 -7.71 -13.54
C SER A 153 6.83 -7.17 -12.15
N GLN A 154 6.92 -5.85 -11.98
CA GLN A 154 6.65 -5.17 -10.73
C GLN A 154 5.16 -5.39 -10.49
N GLY A 155 4.84 -6.52 -9.86
CA GLY A 155 3.50 -7.06 -9.79
C GLY A 155 2.61 -6.04 -9.09
N VAL A 156 1.41 -5.84 -9.63
CA VAL A 156 0.43 -4.97 -9.00
C VAL A 156 0.14 -5.54 -7.60
N LYS A 157 0.49 -4.78 -6.56
CA LYS A 157 0.11 -5.08 -5.19
C LYS A 157 -1.38 -4.82 -5.04
N VAL A 158 -2.13 -5.79 -4.53
CA VAL A 158 -3.57 -5.66 -4.29
C VAL A 158 -3.82 -5.76 -2.80
N THR A 159 -4.73 -4.93 -2.29
CA THR A 159 -5.12 -4.98 -0.88
C THR A 159 -6.23 -5.99 -0.67
N VAL A 160 -6.15 -6.70 0.44
CA VAL A 160 -7.12 -7.72 0.85
C VAL A 160 -7.53 -7.55 2.31
N LEU A 161 -8.75 -7.94 2.63
CA LEU A 161 -9.24 -8.14 3.99
C LEU A 161 -9.10 -9.63 4.33
N LEU A 162 -8.41 -9.95 5.43
CA LEU A 162 -8.36 -11.29 5.99
C LEU A 162 -9.72 -11.63 6.61
N LEU A 163 -10.30 -12.75 6.20
CA LEU A 163 -11.59 -13.22 6.70
C LEU A 163 -11.35 -14.25 7.82
N PRO A 164 -12.00 -14.12 8.99
CA PRO A 164 -12.03 -15.21 9.95
C PRO A 164 -12.89 -16.35 9.40
N THR A 165 -12.58 -17.60 9.76
CA THR A 165 -13.39 -18.76 9.35
C THR A 165 -14.79 -18.75 9.99
N GLU A 166 -14.96 -18.03 11.10
CA GLU A 166 -16.22 -17.84 11.80
C GLU A 166 -16.39 -16.38 12.27
N GLY A 167 -17.64 -15.91 12.33
CA GLY A 167 -17.95 -14.58 12.85
C GLY A 167 -17.49 -13.43 11.96
N LEU A 168 -17.83 -13.48 10.66
CA LEU A 168 -17.50 -12.45 9.66
C LEU A 168 -18.01 -11.05 10.03
N ASP A 169 -19.05 -10.94 10.84
CA ASP A 169 -19.55 -9.65 11.38
C ASP A 169 -18.46 -8.87 12.14
N ARG A 170 -17.50 -9.58 12.77
CA ARG A 170 -16.40 -8.96 13.53
C ARG A 170 -15.45 -8.15 12.63
N VAL A 171 -15.45 -8.46 11.34
CA VAL A 171 -14.72 -7.76 10.28
C VAL A 171 -15.66 -7.01 9.33
N GLY A 172 -16.88 -6.66 9.78
CA GLY A 172 -17.80 -5.81 9.01
C GLY A 172 -18.34 -6.44 7.72
N VAL A 173 -18.22 -7.76 7.56
CA VAL A 173 -18.84 -8.52 6.47
C VAL A 173 -20.09 -9.17 7.02
N HIS A 174 -21.20 -8.46 6.93
CA HIS A 174 -22.47 -8.83 7.56
C HIS A 174 -23.29 -9.77 6.69
N ASN A 175 -24.04 -10.68 7.34
CA ASN A 175 -24.96 -11.63 6.72
C ASN A 175 -24.32 -12.60 5.71
N GLU A 176 -23.01 -12.81 5.81
CA GLU A 176 -22.25 -13.76 4.97
C GLU A 176 -21.58 -14.83 5.85
N THR A 177 -21.28 -15.97 5.25
CA THR A 177 -20.45 -17.05 5.81
C THR A 177 -19.39 -17.47 4.79
N ILE A 178 -18.41 -18.27 5.21
CA ILE A 178 -17.42 -18.85 4.27
C ILE A 178 -18.11 -19.65 3.17
N GLU A 179 -19.24 -20.29 3.48
CA GLU A 179 -20.06 -21.03 2.52
C GLU A 179 -20.77 -20.11 1.52
N THR A 180 -21.47 -19.06 1.98
CA THR A 180 -22.20 -18.16 1.07
C THR A 180 -21.27 -17.37 0.16
N LEU A 181 -20.05 -17.08 0.62
CA LEU A 181 -18.98 -16.50 -0.19
C LEU A 181 -18.40 -17.47 -1.23
N GLY A 182 -18.79 -18.75 -1.20
CA GLY A 182 -18.36 -19.76 -2.17
C GLY A 182 -16.94 -20.30 -1.96
N LEU A 183 -16.31 -20.01 -0.82
CA LEU A 183 -14.93 -20.43 -0.52
C LEU A 183 -14.81 -21.93 -0.23
N LEU A 184 -15.92 -22.62 0.05
CA LEU A 184 -15.95 -24.07 0.26
C LEU A 184 -15.84 -24.89 -1.03
N ARG A 185 -15.87 -24.25 -2.22
CA ARG A 185 -15.72 -24.97 -3.51
C ARG A 185 -14.33 -25.59 -3.67
N GLU A 186 -13.31 -24.90 -3.19
CA GLU A 186 -11.90 -25.34 -3.21
C GLU A 186 -11.26 -25.02 -1.86
N VAL A 187 -11.51 -25.87 -0.86
CA VAL A 187 -10.91 -25.74 0.47
C VAL A 187 -9.43 -26.15 0.43
N PRO A 188 -8.49 -25.31 0.91
CA PRO A 188 -7.07 -25.65 0.95
C PRO A 188 -6.77 -26.86 1.86
N LEU A 189 -5.66 -27.56 1.57
CA LEU A 189 -5.24 -28.76 2.31
C LEU A 189 -4.95 -28.52 3.79
N CYS A 190 -4.72 -27.26 4.19
CA CYS A 190 -4.48 -26.90 5.58
C CYS A 190 -5.74 -26.93 6.46
N TYR A 191 -6.92 -27.14 5.88
CA TYR A 191 -8.18 -27.24 6.62
C TYR A 191 -8.80 -28.64 6.60
N ASP A 192 -9.43 -28.98 7.72
CA ASP A 192 -10.45 -30.00 7.81
C ASP A 192 -11.81 -29.32 7.87
N TYR A 193 -12.65 -29.59 6.86
CA TYR A 193 -14.02 -29.10 6.80
C TYR A 193 -14.96 -30.12 7.43
N ASN A 194 -15.71 -29.70 8.45
CA ASN A 194 -16.79 -30.50 9.02
C ASN A 194 -18.13 -30.05 8.40
N PRO A 195 -18.77 -30.86 7.55
CA PRO A 195 -20.05 -30.50 6.92
C PRO A 195 -21.21 -30.43 7.91
N ASP A 196 -21.13 -31.12 9.06
CA ASP A 196 -22.21 -31.15 10.04
C ASP A 196 -22.28 -29.85 10.86
N SER A 197 -21.12 -29.24 11.14
CA SER A 197 -21.02 -27.98 11.88
C SER A 197 -20.74 -26.77 11.00
N GLY A 198 -20.43 -26.98 9.71
CA GLY A 198 -19.99 -25.92 8.79
C GLY A 198 -18.63 -25.29 9.16
N SER A 199 -17.88 -25.90 10.08
CA SER A 199 -16.66 -25.31 10.65
C SER A 199 -15.41 -25.74 9.88
N LEU A 200 -14.48 -24.80 9.70
CA LEU A 200 -13.15 -25.04 9.16
C LEU A 200 -12.11 -25.01 10.28
N ASN A 201 -11.44 -26.14 10.50
CA ASN A 201 -10.40 -26.27 11.51
C ASN A 201 -9.05 -26.55 10.87
N TRP A 202 -7.96 -26.14 11.54
CA TRP A 202 -6.62 -26.49 11.08
C TRP A 202 -6.41 -28.01 11.10
N ARG A 203 -6.04 -28.55 9.94
CA ARG A 203 -5.63 -29.96 9.81
C ARG A 203 -4.36 -30.20 10.63
N GLN A 204 -4.21 -31.42 11.13
CA GLN A 204 -2.97 -31.84 11.78
C GLN A 204 -1.75 -31.60 10.87
N GLY A 205 -0.67 -31.05 11.44
CA GLY A 205 0.51 -30.56 10.74
C GLY A 205 0.48 -29.04 10.50
N TYR A 206 -0.71 -28.46 10.42
CA TYR A 206 -0.95 -27.03 10.20
C TYR A 206 -1.44 -26.30 11.44
N ARG A 207 -1.50 -26.90 12.64
CA ARG A 207 -1.92 -26.21 13.87
C ARG A 207 -0.80 -25.33 14.41
N ASP A 208 -1.13 -24.44 15.34
CA ASP A 208 -0.15 -23.46 15.84
C ASP A 208 1.05 -24.17 16.47
N GLY A 209 2.26 -23.76 16.08
CA GLY A 209 3.52 -24.38 16.52
C GLY A 209 3.92 -25.65 15.75
N GLU A 210 3.15 -26.08 14.76
CA GLU A 210 3.48 -27.26 13.93
C GLU A 210 4.28 -26.89 12.67
N ALA A 211 4.80 -27.91 11.98
CA ALA A 211 5.79 -27.73 10.92
C ALA A 211 5.25 -27.06 9.64
N LEU A 212 3.96 -27.23 9.33
CA LEU A 212 3.36 -26.74 8.07
C LEU A 212 2.63 -25.40 8.26
N VAL A 213 2.80 -24.71 9.40
CA VAL A 213 2.28 -23.35 9.63
C VAL A 213 2.64 -22.36 8.50
N PRO A 214 3.88 -22.36 7.96
CA PRO A 214 4.23 -21.47 6.84
C PRO A 214 3.44 -21.73 5.55
N ASP A 215 2.94 -22.96 5.37
CA ASP A 215 2.20 -23.39 4.17
C ASP A 215 0.68 -23.18 4.29
N ARG A 216 0.22 -22.50 5.35
CA ARG A 216 -1.20 -22.17 5.53
C ARG A 216 -1.69 -21.23 4.43
N GLU A 217 -2.91 -21.48 3.97
CA GLU A 217 -3.67 -20.50 3.19
C GLU A 217 -4.81 -19.91 4.04
N TYR A 218 -5.06 -18.63 3.86
CA TYR A 218 -6.09 -17.90 4.59
C TYR A 218 -7.17 -17.39 3.64
N PRO A 219 -8.45 -17.36 4.07
CA PRO A 219 -9.50 -16.80 3.26
C PRO A 219 -9.40 -15.27 3.28
N VAL A 220 -9.56 -14.67 2.12
CA VAL A 220 -9.44 -13.22 1.93
C VAL A 220 -10.54 -12.67 1.03
N MET A 221 -10.83 -11.39 1.19
CA MET A 221 -11.69 -10.60 0.31
C MET A 221 -10.89 -9.45 -0.32
N TYR A 222 -10.98 -9.26 -1.62
CA TYR A 222 -10.19 -8.27 -2.34
C TYR A 222 -10.85 -6.89 -2.35
N PHE A 223 -10.04 -5.86 -2.14
CA PHE A 223 -10.41 -4.49 -2.48
C PHE A 223 -10.19 -4.28 -3.99
N ASP A 224 -11.16 -4.71 -4.79
CA ASP A 224 -11.07 -4.82 -6.26
C ASP A 224 -11.77 -3.68 -7.02
N GLY A 225 -12.36 -2.72 -6.30
CA GLY A 225 -13.07 -1.56 -6.86
C GLY A 225 -14.58 -1.78 -7.05
N ASN A 226 -15.08 -3.01 -6.84
CA ASN A 226 -16.51 -3.30 -6.79
C ASN A 226 -17.12 -2.83 -5.46
N ALA A 227 -18.45 -2.75 -5.34
CA ALA A 227 -19.09 -2.38 -4.07
C ALA A 227 -18.64 -3.32 -2.92
N PHE A 228 -17.87 -2.78 -1.98
CA PHE A 228 -17.33 -3.53 -0.85
C PHE A 228 -18.28 -3.44 0.35
N PRO A 229 -18.56 -4.54 1.09
CA PRO A 229 -18.05 -5.90 0.87
C PRO A 229 -18.88 -6.75 -0.13
N THR A 230 -20.09 -6.31 -0.51
CA THR A 230 -21.13 -7.15 -1.13
C THR A 230 -20.80 -7.73 -2.51
N ARG A 231 -19.90 -7.12 -3.29
CA ARG A 231 -19.55 -7.55 -4.66
C ARG A 231 -18.06 -7.76 -4.86
N SER A 232 -17.32 -7.87 -3.77
CA SER A 232 -15.88 -8.06 -3.82
C SER A 232 -15.54 -9.51 -4.14
N GLN A 233 -14.48 -9.71 -4.93
CA GLN A 233 -13.92 -11.04 -5.13
C GLN A 233 -13.39 -11.60 -3.81
N VAL A 234 -13.45 -12.92 -3.66
CA VAL A 234 -12.90 -13.66 -2.51
C VAL A 234 -12.01 -14.79 -2.98
N GLY A 235 -11.08 -15.24 -2.13
CA GLY A 235 -10.20 -16.36 -2.45
C GLY A 235 -9.35 -16.81 -1.27
N TRP A 236 -8.45 -17.75 -1.55
CA TRP A 236 -7.46 -18.26 -0.60
C TRP A 236 -6.07 -17.73 -0.96
N VAL A 237 -5.33 -17.23 0.04
CA VAL A 237 -3.99 -16.68 -0.14
C VAL A 237 -3.02 -17.34 0.85
N ALA A 238 -1.85 -17.75 0.35
CA ALA A 238 -0.80 -18.33 1.18
C ALA A 238 -0.25 -17.32 2.19
N ALA A 239 0.10 -17.80 3.38
CA ALA A 239 0.69 -16.99 4.45
C ALA A 239 1.92 -16.21 3.96
N SER A 240 2.75 -16.85 3.13
CA SER A 240 3.96 -16.27 2.53
C SER A 240 3.70 -15.10 1.59
N ASP A 241 2.48 -15.00 1.05
CA ASP A 241 2.09 -13.97 0.08
C ASP A 241 1.39 -12.77 0.73
N LEU A 242 1.05 -12.86 2.03
CA LEU A 242 0.49 -11.78 2.82
C LEU A 242 1.59 -10.84 3.32
N LEU A 243 1.49 -9.58 2.92
CA LEU A 243 2.37 -8.49 3.35
C LEU A 243 1.60 -7.53 4.26
N ASP A 244 2.27 -6.98 5.27
CA ASP A 244 1.65 -5.99 6.15
C ASP A 244 1.14 -4.78 5.34
N PHE A 245 -0.06 -4.31 5.69
CA PHE A 245 -0.65 -3.11 5.13
C PHE A 245 -0.27 -1.90 5.98
N ASP A 246 0.49 -0.97 5.40
CA ASP A 246 0.82 0.30 6.04
C ASP A 246 -0.03 1.44 5.45
N LEU A 247 -0.99 1.89 6.26
CA LEU A 247 -1.87 3.03 5.99
C LEU A 247 -1.12 4.34 5.77
N LYS A 248 0.05 4.50 6.42
CA LYS A 248 0.88 5.71 6.35
C LYS A 248 1.85 5.69 5.18
N ALA A 249 2.20 4.49 4.68
CA ALA A 249 3.23 4.36 3.67
C ALA A 249 2.80 4.83 2.28
N ILE A 250 1.52 4.75 1.88
CA ILE A 250 1.16 4.99 0.46
C ILE A 250 -0.25 5.54 0.27
N GLY A 251 -0.33 6.82 -0.12
CA GLY A 251 -1.50 7.41 -0.78
C GLY A 251 -1.22 7.65 -2.26
N ARG A 252 -1.43 6.64 -3.12
CA ARG A 252 -1.67 6.66 -4.59
C ARG A 252 -1.24 5.37 -5.31
N THR A 253 -0.31 4.57 -4.75
CA THR A 253 0.25 3.37 -5.41
C THR A 253 -0.50 2.07 -5.10
N ILE A 254 -1.42 2.08 -4.13
CA ILE A 254 -2.25 0.93 -3.78
C ILE A 254 -3.59 1.05 -4.52
N PRO A 255 -3.93 0.12 -5.44
CA PRO A 255 -5.22 0.09 -6.10
C PRO A 255 -6.36 0.12 -5.09
N ASN A 256 -7.43 0.86 -5.41
CA ASN A 256 -8.65 0.93 -4.59
C ASN A 256 -8.45 1.46 -3.16
N TYR A 257 -7.38 2.21 -2.87
CA TYR A 257 -7.10 2.80 -1.55
C TYR A 257 -8.30 3.57 -0.95
N ARG A 258 -9.06 4.33 -1.76
CA ARG A 258 -10.26 5.06 -1.29
C ARG A 258 -11.31 4.12 -0.71
N GLN A 259 -11.46 2.92 -1.28
CA GLN A 259 -12.38 1.89 -0.78
C GLN A 259 -11.89 1.32 0.56
N VAL A 260 -10.60 1.04 0.68
CA VAL A 260 -9.98 0.55 1.93
C VAL A 260 -10.19 1.57 3.05
N ARG A 261 -9.91 2.85 2.78
CA ARG A 261 -10.09 3.94 3.75
C ARG A 261 -11.54 4.05 4.21
N LYS A 262 -12.50 4.09 3.26
CA LYS A 262 -13.93 4.15 3.56
C LYS A 262 -14.39 2.98 4.45
N TYR A 263 -13.92 1.76 4.13
CA TYR A 263 -14.22 0.57 4.92
C TYR A 263 -13.67 0.66 6.35
N LEU A 264 -12.41 1.09 6.51
CA LEU A 264 -11.80 1.23 7.83
C LEU A 264 -12.50 2.30 8.67
N GLU A 265 -12.85 3.44 8.08
CA GLU A 265 -13.62 4.51 8.74
C GLU A 265 -14.98 4.01 9.23
N MET A 266 -15.73 3.28 8.38
CA MET A 266 -17.03 2.70 8.74
C MET A 266 -16.91 1.64 9.84
N ARG A 267 -15.89 0.78 9.77
CA ARG A 267 -15.64 -0.25 10.79
C ARG A 267 -15.34 0.36 12.15
N ASP A 268 -14.52 1.41 12.18
CA ASP A 268 -14.09 2.03 13.42
C ASP A 268 -15.21 2.88 14.07
N GLN A 269 -16.17 3.39 13.28
CA GLN A 269 -17.38 4.07 13.77
C GLN A 269 -18.42 3.11 14.41
N GLY A 270 -18.37 1.81 14.11
CA GLY A 270 -19.33 0.81 14.59
C GLY A 270 -18.97 0.06 15.88
N ARG A 271 -17.85 0.38 16.56
CA ARG A 271 -17.40 -0.35 17.76
C ARG A 271 -17.61 0.43 19.06
N PRO A 272 -18.19 -0.18 20.12
CA PRO A 272 -18.04 0.34 21.47
C PRO A 272 -16.56 0.26 21.88
N GLN A 273 -15.97 1.39 22.26
CA GLN A 273 -14.59 1.47 22.74
C GLN A 273 -14.47 0.82 24.13
N GLY A 274 -14.17 -0.48 24.16
CA GLY A 274 -13.72 -1.18 25.36
C GLY A 274 -12.20 -1.03 25.55
N PRO A 275 -11.68 -0.98 26.79
CA PRO A 275 -10.27 -0.78 27.04
C PRO A 275 -9.47 -2.06 26.76
N ASN A 276 -8.36 -1.91 26.05
CA ASN A 276 -7.29 -2.89 25.81
C ASN A 276 -7.59 -4.08 24.87
N THR A 277 -7.40 -3.86 23.57
CA THR A 277 -6.54 -4.72 22.75
C THR A 277 -6.16 -3.99 21.46
N PRO A 278 -4.85 -3.80 21.15
CA PRO A 278 -4.45 -3.36 19.81
C PRO A 278 -4.72 -4.51 18.84
N GLN A 279 -5.87 -4.49 18.18
CA GLN A 279 -6.12 -5.43 17.09
C GLN A 279 -5.31 -4.95 15.87
N LYS A 280 -4.32 -5.77 15.50
CA LYS A 280 -3.56 -5.68 14.25
C LYS A 280 -4.55 -5.44 13.08
N PRO A 281 -4.24 -4.60 12.09
CA PRO A 281 -5.13 -4.43 10.95
C PRO A 281 -5.37 -5.79 10.29
N SER A 282 -6.64 -6.17 10.13
CA SER A 282 -7.06 -7.33 9.36
C SER A 282 -6.90 -7.12 7.84
N VAL A 283 -6.26 -6.03 7.43
CA VAL A 283 -6.04 -5.64 6.05
C VAL A 283 -4.57 -5.91 5.72
N PHE A 284 -4.33 -6.54 4.57
CA PHE A 284 -3.00 -6.96 4.10
C PHE A 284 -2.83 -6.60 2.63
N CYS A 285 -1.60 -6.60 2.15
CA CYS A 285 -1.25 -6.51 0.74
C CYS A 285 -0.87 -7.90 0.21
N VAL A 286 -1.19 -8.17 -1.06
CA VAL A 286 -0.80 -9.39 -1.77
C VAL A 286 -0.19 -9.00 -3.10
N ASN A 287 0.92 -9.64 -3.48
CA ASN A 287 1.47 -9.49 -4.82
C ASN A 287 0.61 -10.31 -5.80
N LYS A 288 -0.08 -9.69 -6.77
CA LYS A 288 -0.68 -10.46 -7.87
C LYS A 288 0.43 -10.96 -8.81
N LYS A 289 0.99 -12.13 -8.53
CA LYS A 289 1.53 -12.98 -9.59
C LYS A 289 0.39 -13.86 -10.14
N PRO A 290 0.28 -14.06 -11.47
CA PRO A 290 -0.61 -15.10 -11.98
C PRO A 290 -0.14 -16.45 -11.41
N ARG A 291 -0.95 -17.09 -10.57
CA ARG A 291 -0.73 -18.49 -10.19
C ARG A 291 -0.98 -19.32 -11.45
N ASN A 292 0.08 -19.55 -12.22
CA ASN A 292 0.09 -20.63 -13.20
C ASN A 292 0.09 -21.92 -12.37
N LYS A 293 -1.10 -22.42 -11.99
CA LYS A 293 -1.23 -23.77 -11.46
C LYS A 293 -0.93 -24.71 -12.63
N GLU A 294 0.36 -24.98 -12.84
CA GLU A 294 0.78 -26.07 -13.71
C GLU A 294 -0.01 -27.31 -13.31
N ARG A 295 -0.71 -27.88 -14.30
CA ARG A 295 -1.38 -29.16 -14.23
C ARG A 295 -0.36 -30.21 -13.78
N LYS A 296 -0.30 -30.50 -12.48
CA LYS A 296 0.21 -31.79 -12.02
C LYS A 296 -0.91 -32.80 -12.18
N THR A 297 -1.01 -33.33 -13.40
CA THR A 297 -1.65 -34.61 -13.66
C THR A 297 -0.94 -35.68 -12.84
N ASN A 298 -1.40 -35.94 -11.62
CA ASN A 298 -1.07 -37.19 -10.95
C ASN A 298 -2.09 -38.23 -11.39
N LEU A 299 -1.63 -39.07 -12.31
CA LEU A 299 -2.21 -40.36 -12.69
C LEU A 299 -2.63 -41.14 -11.44
N TYR A 300 -3.95 -41.25 -11.21
CA TYR A 300 -4.50 -42.30 -10.38
C TYR A 300 -4.40 -43.61 -11.16
N ARG A 301 -3.39 -44.41 -10.85
CA ARG A 301 -3.28 -45.81 -11.26
C ARG A 301 -4.21 -46.60 -10.33
N PRO A 302 -5.23 -47.33 -10.82
CA PRO A 302 -6.03 -48.17 -9.94
C PRO A 302 -5.19 -49.38 -9.52
N LEU A 303 -4.99 -49.54 -8.22
CA LEU A 303 -4.55 -50.80 -7.62
C LEU A 303 -5.65 -51.84 -7.88
N ARG A 304 -5.40 -52.72 -8.85
CA ARG A 304 -6.05 -54.03 -8.90
C ARG A 304 -5.56 -54.80 -7.69
N HIS A 305 -6.48 -55.24 -6.83
CA HIS A 305 -6.24 -56.40 -5.99
C HIS A 305 -7.15 -57.53 -6.45
N ALA A 306 -6.50 -58.68 -6.59
CA ALA A 306 -7.06 -60.01 -6.78
C ALA A 306 -7.85 -60.46 -5.56
#